data_AF-A0A3Q9EBU6-F1
#
_entry.id   AF-A0A3Q9EBU6-F1
#
_cell.length_a   1.000
_cell.length_b   1.000
_cell.length_c   1.000
_cell.angle_alpha   90.00
_cell.angle_beta   90.00
_cell.angle_gamma   90.00
#
_symmetry.space_group_name_H-M   'P 1'
#
loop_
_entity.id
_entity.type
_entity.pdbx_description
1 polymer ?
#
loop_
_entity_poly.entity_id
_entity_poly.type
_entity_poly.pdbx_seq_one_letter_code
_entity_poly.pdbx_strand_id
1 'polypeptide(L)'
;MSRTRTYRCLNCLEHTVSREFDTSHLSVTCPNCDSFERFVNEAVYQRFQSFEESPPPEFEWNRLDKMEKLVVAERLVRSTKTLADFEIVDSGAPDEGADGEPGESPALK
;
A
#
# COMPACT_ATOMS: atom_id res chain seq x y z
N MET A 1 -9.51 -4.19 -29.69
CA MET A 1 -8.09 -3.86 -29.45
C MET A 1 -7.77 -4.25 -28.02
N SER A 2 -6.95 -5.28 -27.79
CA SER A 2 -6.41 -5.55 -26.45
C SER A 2 -5.47 -4.40 -26.07
N ARG A 3 -5.76 -3.73 -24.96
CA ARG A 3 -4.99 -2.57 -24.51
C ARG A 3 -3.93 -3.05 -23.54
N THR A 4 -2.70 -3.20 -24.03
CA THR A 4 -1.58 -3.63 -23.19
C THR A 4 -1.33 -2.63 -22.06
N ARG A 5 -1.10 -3.16 -20.86
CA ARG A 5 -0.76 -2.42 -19.64
C ARG A 5 0.65 -2.76 -19.20
N THR A 6 1.36 -1.72 -18.80
CA THR A 6 2.71 -1.81 -18.25
C THR A 6 2.62 -1.88 -16.73
N TYR A 7 3.45 -2.72 -16.13
CA TYR A 7 3.56 -2.88 -14.69
C TYR A 7 5.02 -2.77 -14.29
N ARG A 8 5.33 -2.08 -13.19
CA ARG A 8 6.69 -1.80 -12.72
C ARG A 8 7.01 -2.52 -11.43
N CYS A 9 8.18 -3.15 -11.36
CA CYS A 9 8.67 -3.81 -10.16
C CYS A 9 8.81 -2.79 -9.02
N LEU A 10 8.19 -3.04 -7.86
CA LEU A 10 8.26 -2.14 -6.71
C LEU A 10 9.57 -2.23 -5.92
N ASN A 11 10.41 -3.22 -6.20
CA ASN A 11 11.72 -3.38 -5.57
C ASN A 11 12.80 -2.59 -6.31
N CYS A 12 13.14 -3.01 -7.53
CA CYS A 12 14.21 -2.34 -8.27
C CYS A 12 13.78 -1.04 -8.95
N LEU A 13 12.47 -0.84 -9.19
CA LEU A 13 11.91 0.30 -9.93
C LEU A 13 12.42 0.46 -11.38
N GLU A 14 13.38 -0.35 -11.83
CA GLU A 14 14.00 -0.28 -13.16
C GLU A 14 13.24 -1.07 -14.21
N HIS A 15 12.71 -2.25 -13.86
CA HIS A 15 12.12 -3.17 -14.82
C HIS A 15 10.60 -3.08 -14.87
N THR A 16 10.05 -3.23 -16.08
CA THR A 16 8.62 -3.28 -16.33
C THR A 16 8.22 -4.47 -17.19
N VAL A 17 7.01 -4.98 -16.96
CA VAL A 17 6.40 -6.04 -17.76
C VAL A 17 5.10 -5.55 -18.38
N SER A 18 4.84 -5.98 -19.62
CA SER A 18 3.64 -5.60 -20.37
C SER A 18 2.70 -6.79 -20.51
N ARG A 19 1.41 -6.62 -20.18
CA ARG A 19 0.37 -7.66 -20.22
C ARG A 19 -0.93 -7.13 -20.83
N GLU A 20 -1.74 -8.01 -21.41
CA GLU A 20 -3.00 -7.62 -22.08
C GLU A 20 -4.20 -7.48 -21.13
N PHE A 21 -4.09 -8.00 -19.91
CA PHE A 21 -5.09 -7.82 -18.87
C PHE A 21 -4.82 -6.55 -18.05
N ASP A 22 -5.89 -6.01 -17.47
CA ASP A 22 -5.88 -4.77 -16.70
C ASP A 22 -6.19 -5.09 -15.23
N THR A 23 -5.14 -5.24 -14.42
CA THR A 23 -5.22 -5.42 -12.97
C THR A 23 -4.40 -4.36 -12.26
N SER A 24 -4.55 -4.26 -10.94
CA SER A 24 -3.87 -3.27 -10.12
C SER A 24 -2.40 -3.64 -9.88
N HIS A 25 -2.11 -4.93 -9.71
CA HIS A 25 -0.75 -5.44 -9.56
C HIS A 25 -0.61 -6.90 -9.97
N LEU A 26 0.63 -7.33 -10.13
CA LEU A 26 1.04 -8.70 -10.40
C LEU A 26 2.07 -9.14 -9.38
N SER A 27 2.11 -10.42 -9.07
CA SER A 27 3.18 -11.01 -8.26
C SER A 27 3.94 -11.97 -9.16
N VAL A 28 5.14 -11.57 -9.58
CA VAL A 28 5.98 -12.32 -10.51
C VAL A 28 7.44 -12.11 -10.15
N THR A 29 8.30 -13.07 -10.49
CA THR A 29 9.75 -12.90 -10.37
C THR A 29 10.22 -11.81 -11.33
N CYS A 30 10.91 -10.81 -10.78
CA CYS A 30 11.48 -9.73 -11.57
C CYS A 30 12.73 -10.26 -12.31
N PRO A 31 12.79 -10.21 -13.65
CA PRO A 31 13.95 -10.68 -14.40
C PRO A 31 15.19 -9.79 -14.24
N ASN A 32 15.07 -8.62 -13.60
CA ASN A 32 16.18 -7.70 -13.34
C ASN A 32 16.84 -7.91 -11.97
N CYS A 33 16.03 -8.06 -10.91
CA CYS A 33 16.54 -8.22 -9.55
C CYS A 33 16.35 -9.63 -8.97
N ASP A 34 15.89 -10.58 -9.79
CA ASP A 34 15.63 -12.00 -9.47
C ASP A 34 14.72 -12.27 -8.27
N SER A 35 14.10 -11.21 -7.73
CA SER A 35 13.26 -11.29 -6.54
C SER A 35 11.80 -11.49 -6.93
N PHE A 36 11.09 -12.33 -6.16
CA PHE A 36 9.65 -12.48 -6.30
C PHE A 36 8.94 -11.27 -5.71
N GLU A 37 8.50 -10.37 -6.59
CA GLU A 37 8.11 -9.03 -6.19
C GLU A 37 6.77 -8.62 -6.80
N ARG A 38 6.21 -7.56 -6.23
CA ARG A 38 4.98 -6.98 -6.73
C ARG A 38 5.27 -5.99 -7.85
N PHE A 39 4.65 -6.22 -8.99
CA PHE A 39 4.65 -5.32 -10.13
C PHE A 39 3.35 -4.50 -10.13
N VAL A 40 3.44 -3.21 -9.85
CA VAL A 40 2.26 -2.33 -9.82
C VAL A 40 1.98 -1.77 -11.20
N ASN A 41 0.71 -1.52 -11.53
CA ASN A 41 0.34 -0.85 -12.78
C ASN A 41 1.06 0.51 -12.91
N GLU A 42 1.63 0.80 -14.08
CA GLU A 42 2.46 1.99 -14.31
C GLU A 42 1.70 3.29 -14.05
N ALA A 43 0.41 3.38 -14.42
CA ALA A 43 -0.37 4.59 -14.17
C ALA A 43 -0.58 4.83 -12.67
N VAL A 44 -0.70 3.75 -11.88
CA VAL A 44 -0.77 3.81 -10.41
C VAL A 44 0.57 4.26 -9.84
N TYR A 45 1.68 3.70 -10.33
CA TYR A 45 3.03 4.11 -9.92
C TYR A 45 3.30 5.58 -10.20
N GLN A 46 2.97 6.06 -11.41
CA GLN A 46 3.13 7.47 -11.78
C GLN A 46 2.31 8.39 -10.87
N ARG A 47 1.08 7.99 -10.52
CA ARG A 47 0.25 8.77 -9.61
C ARG A 47 0.84 8.83 -8.21
N PHE A 48 1.31 7.68 -7.70
CA PHE A 48 2.03 7.60 -6.44
C PHE A 48 3.26 8.51 -6.45
N GLN A 49 4.11 8.42 -7.47
CA GLN A 49 5.33 9.22 -7.57
C GLN A 49 5.03 10.73 -7.61
N SER A 50 4.02 11.14 -8.38
CA SER A 50 3.59 12.55 -8.45
C SER A 50 3.18 13.11 -7.09
N PHE A 51 2.60 12.28 -6.21
CA PHE A 51 2.25 12.69 -4.85
C PHE A 51 3.40 12.60 -3.85
N GLU A 52 4.35 11.68 -4.06
CA GLU A 52 5.60 11.70 -3.29
C GLU A 52 6.41 12.96 -3.57
N GLU A 53 6.44 13.42 -4.83
CA GLU A 53 7.13 14.65 -5.21
C GLU A 53 6.38 15.92 -4.78
N SER A 54 5.05 15.89 -4.85
CA SER A 54 4.18 17.01 -4.51
C SER A 54 2.92 16.51 -3.80
N PRO A 55 2.97 16.36 -2.46
CA PRO A 55 1.86 15.84 -1.71
C PRO A 55 0.67 16.82 -1.78
N PRO A 56 -0.56 16.31 -1.98
CA PRO A 56 -1.76 17.14 -2.02
C PRO A 56 -1.98 17.85 -0.67
N PRO A 57 -2.25 19.17 -0.63
CA PRO A 57 -2.37 19.91 0.62
C PRO A 57 -3.66 19.59 1.41
N GLU A 58 -4.69 19.10 0.71
CA GLU A 58 -6.01 18.76 1.28
C GLU A 58 -6.08 17.33 1.85
N PHE A 59 -4.99 16.57 1.78
CA PHE A 59 -4.95 15.17 2.18
C PHE A 59 -3.64 14.85 2.89
N GLU A 60 -3.69 14.20 4.05
CA GLU A 60 -2.49 13.93 4.88
C GLU A 60 -1.65 12.77 4.31
N TRP A 61 -1.18 12.90 3.07
CA TRP A 61 -0.41 11.89 2.34
C TRP A 61 0.80 11.37 3.12
N ASN A 62 1.46 12.23 3.90
CA ASN A 62 2.66 11.90 4.67
C ASN A 62 2.37 11.04 5.92
N ARG A 63 1.11 10.89 6.34
CA ARG A 63 0.74 9.98 7.43
C ARG A 63 0.59 8.54 6.99
N LEU A 64 0.47 8.31 5.68
CA LEU A 64 0.27 6.99 5.11
C LEU A 64 1.59 6.26 4.89
N ASP A 65 1.59 4.96 5.17
CA ASP A 65 2.65 4.06 4.78
C ASP A 65 2.67 3.83 3.26
N LYS A 66 3.81 3.35 2.74
CA LYS A 66 4.01 3.10 1.30
C LYS A 66 2.88 2.25 0.69
N MET A 67 2.40 1.23 1.41
CA MET A 67 1.33 0.36 0.91
C MET A 67 -0.02 1.09 0.84
N GLU A 68 -0.35 1.91 1.84
CA GLU A 68 -1.59 2.68 1.88
C GLU A 68 -1.61 3.75 0.78
N LYS A 69 -0.48 4.45 0.60
CA LYS A 69 -0.26 5.38 -0.51
C LYS A 69 -0.52 4.74 -1.87
N LEU A 70 0.01 3.53 -2.09
CA LEU A 70 -0.23 2.77 -3.33
C LEU A 70 -1.71 2.39 -3.51
N VAL A 71 -2.42 2.06 -2.43
CA VAL A 71 -3.87 1.78 -2.48
C VAL A 71 -4.66 3.04 -2.84
N VAL A 72 -4.35 4.20 -2.24
CA VAL A 72 -4.99 5.47 -2.61
C VAL A 72 -4.74 5.80 -4.07
N ALA A 73 -3.49 5.71 -4.54
CA ALA A 73 -3.14 5.94 -5.94
C ALA A 73 -3.89 4.97 -6.89
N GLU A 74 -4.03 3.70 -6.51
CA GLU A 74 -4.76 2.68 -7.27
C GLU A 74 -6.21 3.07 -7.47
N ARG A 75 -6.88 3.45 -6.38
CA ARG A 75 -8.29 3.85 -6.39
C ARG A 75 -8.54 5.14 -7.16
N LEU A 76 -7.61 6.12 -7.09
CA LEU A 76 -7.71 7.36 -7.87
C LEU A 76 -7.58 7.14 -9.38
N VAL A 77 -6.73 6.20 -9.80
CA VAL A 77 -6.44 5.96 -11.22
C VAL A 77 -7.43 4.98 -11.85
N ARG A 78 -7.84 3.96 -11.10
CA ARG A 78 -8.58 2.79 -11.64
C ARG A 78 -10.03 2.72 -11.16
N SER A 79 -10.46 3.60 -10.26
CA SER A 79 -11.85 3.74 -9.84
C SER A 79 -12.32 5.19 -10.03
N THR A 80 -13.59 5.46 -9.77
CA THR A 80 -14.17 6.81 -9.77
C THR A 80 -13.97 7.54 -8.43
N LYS A 81 -13.01 7.10 -7.61
CA LYS A 81 -12.78 7.66 -6.27
C LYS A 81 -11.93 8.93 -6.36
N THR A 82 -12.13 9.83 -5.41
CA THR A 82 -11.36 11.07 -5.24
C THR A 82 -10.71 11.10 -3.87
N LEU A 83 -9.82 12.06 -3.59
CA LEU A 83 -9.17 12.17 -2.28
C LEU A 83 -10.19 12.35 -1.13
N ALA A 84 -11.33 12.99 -1.41
CA ALA A 84 -12.41 13.18 -0.44
C ALA A 84 -13.14 11.87 -0.05
N ASP A 85 -12.91 10.78 -0.76
CA ASP A 85 -13.49 9.46 -0.46
C ASP A 85 -12.66 8.67 0.58
N PHE A 86 -11.49 9.19 0.98
CA PHE A 86 -10.59 8.53 1.92
C PHE A 86 -10.58 9.24 3.27
N GLU A 87 -10.67 8.45 4.33
CA GLU A 87 -10.48 8.89 5.71
C GLU A 87 -9.26 8.18 6.30
N ILE A 88 -8.39 8.92 6.98
CA ILE A 88 -7.18 8.39 7.63
C ILE A 88 -7.55 8.15 9.10
N VAL A 89 -7.65 6.88 9.49
CA VAL A 89 -7.95 6.48 10.85
C VAL A 89 -6.65 6.11 11.54
N ASP A 90 -6.34 6.80 12.65
CA ASP A 90 -5.18 6.46 13.47
C ASP A 90 -5.39 5.05 14.03
N SER A 91 -4.49 4.13 13.69
CA SER A 91 -4.50 2.78 14.24
C SER A 91 -3.96 2.87 15.65
N GLY A 92 -4.81 3.33 16.58
CA GLY A 92 -4.49 3.41 17.99
C GLY A 92 -3.88 2.08 18.45
N ALA A 93 -2.76 2.16 19.15
CA ALA A 93 -2.03 1.04 19.71
C ALA A 93 -2.98 0.00 20.33
N PRO A 94 -2.67 -1.31 20.26
CA PRO A 94 -3.48 -2.30 20.95
C PRO A 94 -3.58 -1.89 22.42
N ASP A 95 -4.81 -1.82 22.92
CA ASP A 95 -5.11 -1.73 24.33
C ASP A 95 -4.47 -2.97 24.99
N GLU A 96 -3.25 -2.81 25.52
CA GLU A 96 -2.63 -3.76 26.45
C GLU A 96 -3.38 -3.70 27.79
N GLY A 97 -4.67 -4.04 27.76
CA GLY A 97 -5.43 -4.46 28.91
C GLY A 97 -5.09 -5.92 29.21
N ALA A 98 -3.85 -6.16 29.64
CA ALA A 98 -3.42 -7.44 30.16
C ALA A 98 -4.25 -7.79 31.40
N ASP A 99 -5.25 -8.65 31.21
CA ASP A 99 -5.77 -9.52 32.25
C ASP A 99 -4.62 -10.40 32.76
N GLY A 100 -4.24 -10.28 34.03
CA GLY A 100 -3.27 -11.20 34.63
C GLY A 100 -2.51 -10.74 35.86
N GLU A 101 -3.20 -10.48 36.97
CA GLU A 101 -2.58 -10.58 38.31
C GLU A 101 -3.20 -11.78 39.06
N PRO A 102 -2.59 -13.00 39.01
CA PRO A 102 -2.80 -13.97 40.06
C PRO A 102 -1.93 -13.56 41.25
N GLY A 103 -2.47 -12.72 42.12
CA GLY A 103 -1.84 -12.38 43.39
C GLY A 103 -1.63 -13.64 44.23
N GLU A 104 -0.36 -13.96 44.49
CA GLU A 104 0.10 -15.06 45.32
C GLU A 104 -0.54 -15.06 46.72
N SER A 105 -0.89 -16.26 47.18
CA SER A 105 -1.40 -16.54 48.53
C SER A 105 -0.39 -16.18 49.62
N PRO A 106 -0.85 -15.87 50.85
CA PRO A 106 -0.48 -16.78 51.93
C PRO A 106 -1.58 -17.06 52.97
N ALA A 107 -1.66 -18.35 53.29
CA ALA A 107 -1.96 -19.03 54.56
C ALA A 107 -2.68 -18.33 55.76
N LEU A 108 -3.57 -19.14 56.35
CA LEU A 108 -3.75 -19.44 57.79
C LEU A 108 -4.81 -18.64 58.61
N LYS A 109 -5.95 -19.27 58.90
CA LYS A 109 -6.26 -19.94 60.20
C LYS A 109 -7.58 -20.71 60.12
#